data_AF-A0A1Z4C0R0-F1
#
_entry.id   AF-A0A1Z4C0R0-F1
#
_cell.length_a   1.000
_cell.length_b   1.000
_cell.length_c   1.000
_cell.angle_alpha   90.00
_cell.angle_beta   90.00
_cell.angle_gamma   90.00
#
_symmetry.space_group_name_H-M   'P 1'
#
loop_
_entity.id
_entity.type
_entity.pdbx_description
1 polymer ?
#
loop_
_entity_poly.entity_id
_entity_poly.type
_entity_poly.pdbx_seq_one_letter_code
_entity_poly.pdbx_strand_id
1 'polypeptide(L)'
;MKLFLGAALLAVTTLLTCTTEAASIRVGESGFYGRLNVGGYPPPQVYYRQPVAAQFVPSNRPPIYLRVRPGHARQWRRYCSQYNACNERVYFVKHDWYQREYAPRYQKFNRGNHIAYPPGQRR
;
A
#
# COMPACT_ATOMS: atom_id res chain seq x y z
N MET A 1 30.72 -53.33 42.66
CA MET A 1 31.06 -51.89 42.66
C MET A 1 30.39 -51.30 41.41
N LYS A 2 29.14 -50.80 41.53
CA LYS A 2 28.77 -49.37 41.46
C LYS A 2 29.66 -48.52 40.56
N LEU A 3 29.09 -47.95 39.51
CA LEU A 3 29.20 -46.54 39.13
C LEU A 3 28.07 -46.22 38.13
N PHE A 4 27.10 -45.44 38.60
CA PHE A 4 26.03 -44.86 37.81
C PHE A 4 26.59 -43.66 37.03
N LEU A 5 26.42 -43.63 35.71
CA LEU A 5 26.71 -42.46 34.88
C LEU A 5 25.41 -41.98 34.26
N GLY A 6 24.79 -40.99 34.92
CA GLY A 6 23.63 -40.28 34.42
C GLY A 6 24.05 -39.29 33.34
N ALA A 7 23.58 -39.51 32.11
CA ALA A 7 23.68 -38.53 31.04
C ALA A 7 22.40 -37.66 31.06
N ALA A 8 22.51 -36.45 31.60
CA ALA A 8 21.43 -35.47 31.53
C ALA A 8 21.41 -34.83 30.12
N LEU A 9 20.45 -35.21 29.29
CA LEU A 9 20.16 -34.53 28.03
C LEU A 9 19.49 -33.18 28.31
N LEU A 10 20.22 -32.08 28.10
CA LEU A 10 19.63 -30.74 27.99
C LEU A 10 19.12 -30.56 26.55
N ALA A 11 17.83 -30.82 26.33
CA ALA A 11 17.16 -30.47 25.09
C ALA A 11 16.89 -28.95 25.09
N VAL A 12 17.71 -28.19 24.38
CA VAL A 12 17.49 -26.75 24.15
C VAL A 12 16.46 -26.62 23.02
N THR A 13 15.21 -26.36 23.38
CA THR A 13 14.15 -26.09 22.41
C THR A 13 14.25 -24.64 21.94
N THR A 14 14.93 -24.39 20.82
CA THR A 14 14.86 -23.10 20.13
C THR A 14 13.46 -22.90 19.56
N LEU A 15 12.68 -22.02 20.19
CA LEU A 15 11.44 -21.51 19.63
C LEU A 15 11.77 -20.69 18.38
N LEU A 16 11.56 -21.26 17.19
CA LEU A 16 11.55 -20.54 15.93
C LEU A 16 10.32 -19.61 15.92
N THR A 17 10.49 -18.38 16.40
CA THR A 17 9.49 -17.34 16.20
C THR A 17 9.52 -16.94 14.73
N CYS A 18 8.55 -17.40 13.95
CA CYS A 18 8.32 -16.90 12.60
C CYS A 18 7.72 -15.49 12.73
N THR A 19 8.56 -14.46 12.65
CA THR A 19 8.09 -13.08 12.57
C THR A 19 7.42 -12.90 11.20
N THR A 20 6.09 -12.94 11.18
CA THR A 20 5.32 -12.49 10.02
C THR A 20 5.43 -10.97 9.95
N GLU A 21 6.48 -10.48 9.30
CA GLU A 21 6.56 -9.07 8.98
C GLU A 21 5.37 -8.72 8.09
N ALA A 22 4.38 -8.03 8.67
CA ALA A 22 3.29 -7.48 7.90
C ALA A 22 3.90 -6.45 6.94
N ALA A 23 4.21 -6.87 5.72
CA ALA A 23 4.79 -6.02 4.69
C ALA A 23 3.87 -4.81 4.50
N SER A 24 4.28 -3.65 5.05
CA SER A 24 3.53 -2.42 4.92
C SER A 24 3.65 -1.96 3.47
N ILE A 25 2.66 -2.31 2.64
CA ILE A 25 2.69 -1.95 1.22
C ILE A 25 2.64 -0.43 1.10
N ARG A 26 3.72 0.17 0.58
CA ARG A 26 3.85 1.62 0.47
C ARG A 26 3.30 2.14 -0.86
N VAL A 27 2.89 3.41 -0.87
CA VAL A 27 2.55 4.10 -2.12
C VAL A 27 3.77 4.02 -3.06
N GLY A 28 3.53 3.71 -4.34
CA GLY A 28 4.60 3.49 -5.31
C GLY A 28 5.08 2.05 -5.42
N GLU A 29 4.65 1.14 -4.56
CA GLU A 29 4.89 -0.31 -4.75
C GLU A 29 3.84 -0.93 -5.67
N SER A 30 4.18 -2.02 -6.34
CA SER A 30 3.29 -2.72 -7.27
C SER A 30 2.03 -3.27 -6.60
N GLY A 31 2.11 -3.59 -5.31
CA GLY A 31 0.99 -4.11 -4.51
C GLY A 31 0.02 -3.05 -3.98
N PHE A 32 0.30 -1.75 -4.15
CA PHE A 32 -0.48 -0.71 -3.47
C PHE A 32 -1.89 -0.53 -4.06
N TYR A 33 -2.91 -0.62 -3.21
CA TYR A 33 -4.28 -0.28 -3.54
C TYR A 33 -4.78 0.78 -2.56
N GLY A 34 -5.31 1.88 -3.08
CA GLY A 34 -5.66 3.03 -2.26
C GLY A 34 -5.72 4.34 -3.05
N ARG A 35 -5.82 5.45 -2.30
CA ARG A 35 -5.90 6.80 -2.84
C ARG A 35 -4.57 7.21 -3.46
N LEU A 36 -4.64 7.88 -4.60
CA LEU A 36 -3.48 8.40 -5.32
C LEU A 36 -3.55 9.93 -5.39
N ASN A 37 -2.40 10.57 -5.19
CA ASN A 37 -2.24 12.00 -5.41
C ASN A 37 -1.58 12.20 -6.77
N VAL A 38 -2.38 12.48 -7.79
CA VAL A 38 -1.93 12.53 -9.20
C VAL A 38 -1.36 13.88 -9.64
N GLY A 39 -1.31 14.87 -8.75
CA GLY A 39 -0.72 16.18 -9.05
C GLY A 39 0.77 16.05 -9.41
N GLY A 40 1.18 16.64 -10.54
CA GLY A 40 2.57 16.56 -11.02
C GLY A 40 2.92 15.27 -11.77
N TYR A 41 1.95 14.39 -12.06
CA TYR A 41 2.11 13.20 -12.88
C TYR A 41 1.43 13.37 -14.25
N PRO A 42 1.76 12.55 -15.26
CA PRO A 42 1.01 12.52 -16.51
C PRO A 42 -0.48 12.30 -16.26
N PRO A 43 -1.37 12.68 -17.20
CA PRO A 43 -2.80 12.47 -17.05
C PRO A 43 -3.14 11.00 -16.73
N PRO A 44 -3.84 10.70 -15.62
CA PRO A 44 -4.20 9.34 -15.25
C PRO A 44 -5.12 8.68 -16.27
N GLN A 45 -4.75 7.49 -16.73
CA GLN A 45 -5.68 6.66 -17.47
C GLN A 45 -6.65 5.99 -16.49
N VAL A 46 -7.95 6.12 -16.76
CA VAL A 46 -9.01 5.61 -15.88
C VAL A 46 -9.88 4.57 -16.58
N TYR A 47 -10.53 3.69 -15.81
CA TYR A 47 -11.46 2.68 -16.33
C TYR A 47 -12.79 3.29 -16.77
N TYR A 48 -13.31 4.27 -16.02
CA TYR A 48 -14.56 4.97 -16.33
C TYR A 48 -14.30 6.47 -16.47
N ARG A 49 -14.89 7.08 -17.51
CA ARG A 49 -14.77 8.52 -17.80
C ARG A 49 -15.55 9.38 -16.81
N GLN A 50 -16.63 8.83 -16.24
CA GLN A 50 -17.40 9.46 -15.19
C GLN A 50 -16.98 8.87 -13.84
N PRO A 51 -16.90 9.70 -12.78
CA PRO A 51 -16.50 9.21 -11.48
C PRO A 51 -17.64 8.39 -10.86
N VAL A 52 -17.30 7.26 -10.25
CA VAL A 52 -18.25 6.31 -9.68
C VAL A 52 -18.40 6.59 -8.19
N ALA A 53 -19.63 6.57 -7.69
CA ALA A 53 -19.93 6.69 -6.26
C ALA A 53 -20.65 5.42 -5.77
N ALA A 54 -20.41 5.05 -4.51
CA ALA A 54 -21.10 3.90 -3.90
C ALA A 54 -22.54 4.24 -3.47
N GLN A 55 -22.78 5.52 -3.19
CA GLN A 55 -24.04 6.09 -2.74
C GLN A 55 -24.14 7.52 -3.28
N PHE A 56 -25.21 8.24 -2.92
CA PHE A 56 -25.34 9.65 -3.25
C PHE A 56 -24.17 10.44 -2.62
N VAL A 57 -23.45 11.18 -3.45
CA VAL A 57 -22.38 12.08 -3.05
C VAL A 57 -22.61 13.43 -3.74
N PRO A 58 -22.71 14.53 -2.98
CA PRO A 58 -22.89 15.88 -3.53
C PRO A 58 -21.87 16.24 -4.63
N SER A 59 -22.33 16.97 -5.64
CA SER A 59 -21.50 17.35 -6.80
C SER A 59 -20.40 18.35 -6.48
N ASN A 60 -20.51 19.08 -5.36
CA ASN A 60 -19.47 19.99 -4.87
C ASN A 60 -18.26 19.26 -4.26
N ARG A 61 -18.38 17.97 -3.93
CA ARG A 61 -17.27 17.19 -3.39
C ARG A 61 -16.42 16.65 -4.54
N PRO A 62 -15.17 17.12 -4.72
CA PRO A 62 -14.36 16.74 -5.87
C PRO A 62 -14.09 15.22 -5.89
N PRO A 63 -14.03 14.59 -7.09
CA PRO A 63 -13.71 13.19 -7.18
C PRO A 63 -12.23 12.93 -6.85
N ILE A 64 -11.95 11.72 -6.36
CA ILE A 64 -10.60 11.26 -6.02
C ILE A 64 -10.11 10.22 -7.02
N TYR A 65 -8.80 10.06 -7.14
CA TYR A 65 -8.19 8.99 -7.91
C TYR A 65 -7.85 7.83 -6.98
N LEU A 66 -8.28 6.62 -7.36
CA LEU A 66 -8.14 5.42 -6.56
C LEU A 66 -7.63 4.27 -7.42
N ARG A 67 -6.62 3.56 -6.92
CA ARG A 67 -6.25 2.24 -7.45
C ARG A 67 -6.94 1.17 -6.62
N VAL A 68 -7.73 0.34 -7.28
CA VAL A 68 -8.48 -0.75 -6.64
C VAL A 68 -8.04 -2.10 -7.13
N ARG A 69 -8.31 -3.14 -6.34
CA ARG A 69 -8.04 -4.53 -6.73
C ARG A 69 -8.92 -4.89 -7.94
N PRO A 70 -8.46 -5.77 -8.85
CA PRO A 70 -9.30 -6.24 -9.95
C PRO A 70 -10.66 -6.73 -9.45
N GLY A 71 -11.73 -6.36 -10.15
CA GLY A 71 -13.11 -6.70 -9.79
C GLY A 71 -13.78 -5.73 -8.81
N HIS A 72 -13.05 -5.07 -7.91
CA HIS A 72 -13.65 -4.18 -6.89
C HIS A 72 -14.37 -2.99 -7.53
N ALA A 73 -13.85 -2.44 -8.63
CA ALA A 73 -14.47 -1.35 -9.38
C ALA A 73 -15.90 -1.69 -9.87
N ARG A 74 -16.14 -2.95 -10.27
CA ARG A 74 -17.46 -3.40 -10.77
C ARG A 74 -18.49 -3.54 -9.66
N GLN A 75 -18.05 -3.86 -8.45
CA GLN A 75 -18.90 -4.03 -7.27
C GLN A 75 -18.59 -2.95 -6.23
N TRP A 76 -18.43 -1.70 -6.69
CA TRP A 76 -17.89 -0.63 -5.87
C TRP A 76 -18.64 -0.42 -4.55
N ARG A 77 -19.97 -0.48 -4.59
CA ARG A 77 -20.82 -0.36 -3.39
C ARG A 77 -20.51 -1.37 -2.29
N ARG A 78 -20.02 -2.57 -2.65
CA ARG A 78 -19.63 -3.62 -1.69
C ARG A 78 -18.26 -3.38 -1.07
N TYR A 79 -17.34 -2.77 -1.84
CA TYR A 79 -15.92 -2.71 -1.48
C TYR A 79 -15.44 -1.31 -1.09
N CYS A 80 -16.28 -0.28 -1.19
CA CYS A 80 -15.89 1.11 -0.91
C CYS A 80 -15.30 1.32 0.50
N SER A 81 -15.75 0.53 1.48
CA SER A 81 -15.29 0.62 2.88
C SER A 81 -13.84 0.19 3.04
N GLN A 82 -13.37 -0.77 2.24
CA GLN A 82 -11.97 -1.23 2.26
C GLN A 82 -10.99 -0.14 1.83
N TYR A 83 -11.48 0.91 1.18
CA TYR A 83 -10.70 2.05 0.73
C TYR A 83 -11.05 3.36 1.45
N ASN A 84 -11.91 3.29 2.48
CA ASN A 84 -12.45 4.46 3.18
C ASN A 84 -13.06 5.51 2.22
N ALA A 85 -13.77 5.03 1.18
CA ALA A 85 -14.20 5.87 0.06
C ALA A 85 -15.69 5.72 -0.28
N CYS A 86 -16.53 5.24 0.64
CA CYS A 86 -17.98 5.12 0.40
C CYS A 86 -18.66 6.47 0.16
N ASN A 87 -18.18 7.52 0.83
CA ASN A 87 -18.72 8.89 0.72
C ASN A 87 -18.03 9.72 -0.37
N GLU A 88 -17.32 9.07 -1.31
CA GLU A 88 -16.49 9.73 -2.31
C GLU A 88 -16.95 9.37 -3.74
N ARG A 89 -16.74 10.32 -4.65
CA ARG A 89 -16.78 10.06 -6.09
C ARG A 89 -15.38 9.64 -6.54
N VAL A 90 -15.27 8.57 -7.32
CA VAL A 90 -13.97 7.92 -7.55
C VAL A 90 -13.70 7.69 -9.04
N TYR A 91 -12.52 8.11 -9.46
CA TYR A 91 -11.90 7.67 -10.70
C TYR A 91 -10.99 6.46 -10.44
N PHE A 92 -11.33 5.32 -11.02
CA PHE A 92 -10.50 4.13 -10.93
C PHE A 92 -9.36 4.20 -11.93
N VAL A 93 -8.14 4.31 -11.42
CA VAL A 93 -6.92 4.40 -12.23
C VAL A 93 -6.54 3.03 -12.77
N LYS A 94 -6.15 2.97 -14.04
CA LYS A 94 -5.68 1.75 -14.70
C LYS A 94 -4.35 1.29 -14.10
N HIS A 95 -4.25 -0.03 -13.93
CA HIS A 95 -3.05 -0.67 -13.39
C HIS A 95 -1.78 -0.32 -14.17
N ASP A 96 -1.81 -0.46 -15.50
CA ASP A 96 -0.63 -0.26 -16.35
C ASP A 96 -0.12 1.18 -16.32
N TRP A 97 -1.03 2.14 -16.20
CA TRP A 97 -0.65 3.55 -16.02
C TRP A 97 0.04 3.75 -14.66
N TYR A 98 -0.51 3.17 -13.58
CA TYR A 98 0.12 3.26 -12.26
C TYR A 98 1.53 2.67 -12.27
N GLN A 99 1.71 1.49 -12.87
CA GLN A 99 3.01 0.82 -12.89
C GLN A 99 4.06 1.54 -13.76
N ARG A 100 3.65 2.09 -14.90
CA ARG A 100 4.59 2.73 -15.84
C ARG A 100 4.88 4.19 -15.51
N GLU A 101 3.85 4.93 -15.10
CA GLU A 101 3.94 6.39 -14.97
C GLU A 101 4.05 6.85 -13.52
N TYR A 102 3.21 6.31 -12.64
CA TYR A 102 3.08 6.82 -11.27
C TYR A 102 4.16 6.24 -10.35
N ALA A 103 4.21 4.91 -10.23
CA ALA A 103 5.04 4.20 -9.27
C ALA A 103 6.54 4.51 -9.41
N PRO A 104 7.16 4.47 -10.61
CA PRO A 104 8.59 4.72 -10.75
C PRO A 104 8.96 6.16 -10.41
N ARG A 105 8.12 7.13 -10.80
CA ARG A 105 8.32 8.55 -10.47
C ARG A 105 8.16 8.80 -8.98
N TYR A 106 7.11 8.24 -8.36
CA TYR A 106 6.87 8.35 -6.92
C TYR A 106 8.06 7.81 -6.11
N GLN A 107 8.58 6.65 -6.50
CA GLN A 107 9.78 6.07 -5.87
C GLN A 107 11.01 6.98 -6.03
N LYS A 108 11.24 7.56 -7.22
CA LYS A 108 12.38 8.47 -7.47
C LYS A 108 12.31 9.70 -6.57
N PHE A 109 11.14 10.34 -6.47
CA PHE A 109 10.95 11.52 -5.61
C PHE A 109 11.15 11.17 -4.13
N ASN A 110 10.57 10.06 -3.66
CA ASN A 110 10.71 9.66 -2.26
C ASN A 110 12.12 9.19 -1.89
N ARG A 111 12.87 8.59 -2.83
CA ARG A 111 14.28 8.26 -2.62
C ARG A 111 15.15 9.52 -2.53
N GLY A 112 14.92 10.51 -3.39
CA GLY A 112 15.65 11.78 -3.36
C GLY A 112 15.45 12.57 -2.07
N ASN A 113 14.22 12.56 -1.53
CA ASN A 113 13.90 13.21 -0.26
C ASN A 113 14.59 12.59 0.97
N HIS A 114 14.97 11.30 0.91
CA HIS A 114 15.72 10.66 2.01
C HIS A 114 17.22 10.99 2.03
N ILE A 115 17.79 11.59 0.97
CA ILE A 115 19.23 11.86 0.87
C ILE A 115 19.60 13.24 1.47
N ALA A 116 18.62 14.02 1.96
CA ALA A 116 18.86 15.35 2.55
C ALA A 116 18.81 15.34 4.09
N TYR A 117 19.72 14.62 4.75
CA TYR A 117 20.16 14.99 6.10
C TYR A 117 21.62 14.55 6.31
N PRO A 118 22.61 15.47 6.17
CA PRO A 118 23.94 15.18 6.68
C PRO A 118 23.86 15.10 8.22
N PRO A 119 24.41 14.05 8.87
CA PRO A 119 24.48 14.01 10.33
C PRO A 119 25.50 15.05 10.82
N GLY A 120 25.03 16.28 11.04
CA GLY A 120 25.80 17.39 11.59
C GLY A 120 25.73 17.41 13.13
N GLN A 121 26.68 16.70 13.73
CA GLN A 121 27.46 17.09 14.92
C GLN A 121 26.71 17.74 16.10
N ARG A 122 26.42 16.92 17.13
CA ARG A 122 26.10 17.44 18.46
C ARG A 122 27.32 18.20 19.00
N ARG A 123 27.11 19.46 19.38
CA ARG A 123 28.04 20.22 20.24
C ARG A 123 28.04 19.64 21.64
#